data_AF-A0A3B0PK19-F1
#
_entry.id   AF-A0A3B0PK19-F1
#
_cell.length_a   1.000
_cell.length_b   1.000
_cell.length_c   1.000
_cell.angle_alpha   90.00
_cell.angle_beta   90.00
_cell.angle_gamma   90.00
#
_symmetry.space_group_name_H-M   'P 1'
#
loop_
_entity.id
_entity.type
_entity.pdbx_description
1 polymer ?
#
loop_
_entity_poly.entity_id
_entity_poly.type
_entity_poly.pdbx_seq_one_letter_code
_entity_poly.pdbx_strand_id
1 'polypeptide(L)'
;MKKIIFSGAISIPLCLLSAGCNLSYNKPKEENNKINPNKQEQKFNISYYLNGKLQKVIKAKKGDKIIPINFTKPGFKFVGYFIDKEYTKKLNIDHVIDSNVDIFLKFELNIQKVNFIEKSYNLHSLPVINLTNNTVKLSEHNNIQYIDLEQFLSIAKDVLIINDKPIDDVLYNGKMYKLNRQLNSNYDGKIFTIESINKYDSKDQNEKSIINKSYIKFDYLNQIIKISGFDFFENVKPYEKEGKIEFYNPEKSNFSEIEIDLSNYNINMIEQKGKLYLPFVLLNQLLLGENENQLYFNNDKVYIFEFTQVHDNNSNETKKALLSNTKSRPISKKLKEFEYNYLNLLLDVFYPIKPKSKTFAKFLETYKLGLLDDNDRMHFNTLNTLIKDLDDIHTKPLLW
;
A
#
# COMPACT_ATOMS: atom_id res chain seq x y z
N MET A 1 -6.88 -21.70 17.26
CA MET A 1 -6.05 -21.30 16.08
C MET A 1 -5.59 -19.88 16.30
N LYS A 2 -4.29 -19.62 16.12
CA LYS A 2 -3.65 -18.33 16.39
C LYS A 2 -3.97 -17.36 15.24
N LYS A 3 -4.24 -16.09 15.56
CA LYS A 3 -4.43 -15.03 14.56
C LYS A 3 -3.06 -14.66 13.99
N ILE A 4 -2.90 -14.81 12.68
CA ILE A 4 -1.81 -14.19 11.94
C ILE A 4 -2.38 -12.87 11.42
N ILE A 5 -1.88 -11.75 11.95
CA ILE A 5 -2.14 -10.42 11.41
C ILE A 5 -0.92 -10.09 10.58
N PHE A 6 -1.13 -9.72 9.32
CA PHE A 6 -0.08 -9.23 8.44
C PHE A 6 0.56 -7.99 9.08
N SER A 7 1.80 -8.11 9.53
CA SER A 7 2.69 -6.97 9.71
C SER A 7 3.62 -7.04 8.53
N GLY A 8 3.40 -6.14 7.57
CA GLY A 8 4.23 -6.03 6.38
C GLY A 8 5.64 -5.61 6.77
N ALA A 9 6.49 -6.59 6.97
CA ALA A 9 7.93 -6.47 6.84
C ALA A 9 8.32 -7.40 5.69
N ILE A 10 8.12 -6.93 4.46
CA ILE A 10 8.76 -7.54 3.30
C ILE A 10 10.17 -6.97 3.29
N SER A 11 11.05 -7.50 4.14
CA SER A 11 12.49 -7.28 4.04
C SER A 11 13.02 -8.30 3.03
N ILE A 12 13.24 -7.87 1.78
CA ILE A 12 13.94 -8.68 0.78
C ILE A 12 15.29 -8.01 0.49
N PRO A 13 16.42 -8.73 0.63
CA PRO A 13 17.69 -8.27 0.11
C PRO A 13 17.66 -8.30 -1.42
N LEU A 14 18.10 -7.18 -1.98
CA LEU A 14 18.25 -6.88 -3.40
C LEU A 14 18.99 -7.99 -4.16
N CYS A 15 18.40 -8.56 -5.22
CA CYS A 15 19.15 -9.28 -6.24
C CYS A 15 18.56 -9.06 -7.65
N LEU A 16 19.44 -8.59 -8.55
CA LEU A 16 19.20 -8.16 -9.92
C LEU A 16 19.09 -9.33 -10.91
N LEU A 17 18.53 -9.06 -12.10
CA LEU A 17 19.20 -9.44 -13.35
C LEU A 17 18.71 -8.57 -14.53
N SER A 18 19.68 -7.90 -15.16
CA SER A 18 19.62 -7.22 -16.44
C SER A 18 19.76 -8.21 -17.61
N ALA A 19 19.03 -7.99 -18.70
CA ALA A 19 19.53 -8.04 -20.09
C ALA A 19 18.38 -7.89 -21.08
N GLY A 20 18.59 -7.02 -22.08
CA GLY A 20 17.71 -6.91 -23.23
C GLY A 20 17.91 -8.04 -24.24
N CYS A 21 16.90 -8.26 -25.09
CA CYS A 21 17.07 -8.56 -26.52
C CYS A 21 15.71 -8.61 -27.20
N ASN A 22 15.63 -7.97 -28.37
CA ASN A 22 14.56 -8.10 -29.35
C ASN A 22 14.45 -9.54 -29.85
N LEU A 23 13.24 -10.01 -30.17
CA LEU A 23 12.95 -10.85 -31.35
C LEU A 23 11.44 -11.16 -31.48
N SER A 24 11.09 -11.56 -32.69
CA SER A 24 9.85 -11.30 -33.42
C SER A 24 8.63 -12.14 -33.02
N TYR A 25 7.45 -11.54 -33.25
CA TYR A 25 6.16 -12.20 -33.23
C TYR A 25 5.96 -13.08 -34.48
N ASN A 26 5.84 -14.39 -34.28
CA ASN A 26 5.22 -15.31 -35.25
C ASN A 26 3.75 -15.53 -34.87
N LYS A 27 2.84 -15.27 -35.83
CA LYS A 27 1.40 -15.51 -35.75
C LYS A 27 1.08 -17.01 -35.68
N PRO A 28 0.12 -17.46 -34.84
CA PRO A 28 -0.52 -18.77 -35.01
C PRO A 28 -1.58 -18.75 -36.11
N LYS A 29 -1.68 -19.88 -36.81
CA LYS A 29 -2.61 -20.20 -37.90
C LYS A 29 -4.05 -20.33 -37.40
N GLU A 30 -4.97 -19.87 -38.25
CA GLU A 30 -6.42 -20.05 -38.14
C GLU A 30 -6.82 -21.50 -38.44
N GLU A 31 -7.65 -22.09 -37.58
CA GLU A 31 -8.47 -23.25 -37.91
C GLU A 31 -9.90 -22.78 -38.22
N ASN A 32 -10.29 -23.05 -39.47
CA ASN A 32 -11.61 -22.81 -40.01
C ASN A 32 -12.64 -23.76 -39.38
N ASN A 33 -13.73 -23.22 -38.83
CA ASN A 33 -14.98 -23.96 -38.73
C ASN A 33 -16.16 -23.11 -39.23
N LYS A 34 -16.98 -23.79 -40.02
CA LYS A 34 -17.92 -23.26 -41.01
C LYS A 34 -19.09 -22.48 -40.38
N ILE A 35 -19.48 -21.43 -41.09
CA ILE A 35 -20.55 -20.47 -40.80
C ILE A 35 -21.91 -21.11 -41.08
N ASN A 36 -22.88 -20.85 -40.19
CA ASN A 36 -24.30 -20.78 -40.51
C ASN A 36 -24.73 -19.29 -40.35
N PRO A 37 -25.40 -18.65 -41.33
CA PRO A 37 -25.53 -17.20 -41.37
C PRO A 37 -26.80 -16.74 -40.63
N ASN A 38 -26.65 -15.97 -39.55
CA ASN A 38 -27.43 -14.74 -39.33
C ASN A 38 -27.09 -14.03 -38.01
N LYS A 39 -26.88 -12.71 -38.12
CA LYS A 39 -26.52 -11.69 -37.10
C LYS A 39 -25.13 -11.80 -36.49
N GLN A 40 -24.14 -11.14 -37.12
CA GLN A 40 -23.00 -10.61 -36.37
C GLN A 40 -23.53 -9.58 -35.37
N GLU A 41 -23.62 -9.96 -34.10
CA GLU A 41 -23.97 -9.03 -33.03
C GLU A 41 -22.84 -8.00 -32.86
N GLN A 42 -23.13 -6.75 -33.19
CA GLN A 42 -22.22 -5.64 -32.96
C GLN A 42 -22.01 -5.48 -31.44
N LYS A 43 -20.76 -5.62 -31.00
CA LYS A 43 -20.34 -5.49 -29.59
C LYS A 43 -19.64 -4.16 -29.37
N PHE A 44 -19.97 -3.51 -28.26
CA PHE A 44 -19.42 -2.24 -27.83
C PHE A 44 -18.76 -2.37 -26.45
N ASN A 45 -17.78 -1.51 -26.19
CA ASN A 45 -17.11 -1.40 -24.90
C ASN A 45 -17.78 -0.32 -24.05
N ILE A 46 -18.11 -0.67 -22.82
CA ILE A 46 -18.54 0.26 -21.77
C ILE A 46 -17.40 0.38 -20.77
N SER A 47 -16.77 1.54 -20.71
CA SER A 47 -15.60 1.83 -19.87
C SER A 47 -16.01 2.67 -18.67
N TYR A 48 -15.69 2.23 -17.46
CA TYR A 48 -16.01 2.92 -16.21
C TYR A 48 -14.77 3.62 -15.67
N TYR A 49 -14.87 4.91 -15.37
CA TYR A 49 -13.78 5.74 -14.88
C TYR A 49 -14.09 6.32 -13.50
N LEU A 50 -13.13 6.20 -12.58
CA LEU A 50 -13.14 6.85 -11.27
C LEU A 50 -11.90 7.74 -11.18
N ASN A 51 -12.07 9.02 -10.81
CA ASN A 51 -10.98 10.00 -10.78
C ASN A 51 -10.14 10.05 -12.07
N GLY A 52 -10.79 9.87 -13.22
CA GLY A 52 -10.12 9.84 -14.54
C GLY A 52 -9.36 8.54 -14.87
N LYS A 53 -9.27 7.56 -13.96
CA LYS A 53 -8.65 6.26 -14.19
C LYS A 53 -9.68 5.20 -14.58
N LEU A 54 -9.36 4.39 -15.60
CA LEU A 54 -10.19 3.30 -16.07
C LEU A 54 -10.25 2.19 -15.01
N GLN A 55 -11.44 1.92 -14.49
CA GLN A 55 -11.72 0.94 -13.45
C GLN A 55 -12.14 -0.40 -14.03
N LYS A 56 -13.00 -0.40 -15.06
CA LYS A 56 -13.56 -1.62 -15.63
C LYS A 56 -14.02 -1.39 -17.07
N VAL A 57 -13.91 -2.44 -17.90
CA VAL A 57 -14.52 -2.48 -19.23
C VAL A 57 -15.48 -3.67 -19.30
N ILE A 58 -16.70 -3.43 -19.76
CA ILE A 58 -17.72 -4.45 -20.03
C ILE A 58 -18.02 -4.46 -21.52
N LYS A 59 -18.11 -5.66 -22.12
CA LYS A 59 -18.59 -5.81 -23.50
C LYS A 59 -20.11 -5.98 -23.50
N ALA A 60 -20.81 -5.11 -24.21
CA ALA A 60 -22.26 -5.14 -24.37
C ALA A 60 -22.64 -5.25 -25.85
N LYS A 61 -23.81 -5.79 -26.13
CA LYS A 61 -24.36 -5.85 -27.49
C LYS A 61 -25.14 -4.57 -27.80
N LYS A 62 -25.27 -4.25 -29.08
CA LYS A 62 -26.19 -3.19 -29.53
C LYS A 62 -27.60 -3.47 -29.00
N GLY A 63 -28.21 -2.50 -28.32
CA GLY A 63 -29.54 -2.64 -27.72
C GLY A 63 -29.54 -3.03 -26.23
N ASP A 64 -28.39 -3.43 -25.66
CA ASP A 64 -28.31 -3.72 -24.23
C ASP A 64 -28.46 -2.42 -23.42
N LYS A 65 -28.98 -2.55 -22.18
CA LYS A 65 -28.97 -1.45 -21.20
C LYS A 65 -27.63 -1.37 -20.49
N ILE A 66 -27.32 -0.19 -19.96
CA ILE A 66 -26.15 -0.01 -19.11
C ILE A 66 -26.28 -0.81 -17.82
N ILE A 67 -25.21 -1.50 -17.44
CA ILE A 67 -25.12 -2.28 -16.20
C ILE A 67 -24.48 -1.38 -15.13
N PRO A 68 -25.24 -0.76 -14.20
CA PRO A 68 -24.63 -0.01 -13.11
C PRO A 68 -23.72 -0.91 -12.27
N ILE A 69 -22.54 -0.39 -11.92
CA ILE A 69 -21.60 -1.07 -11.04
C ILE A 69 -21.60 -0.35 -9.70
N ASN A 70 -21.85 -1.07 -8.62
CA ASN A 70 -21.75 -0.49 -7.29
C ASN A 70 -20.28 -0.27 -6.93
N PHE A 71 -19.88 1.00 -6.89
CA PHE A 71 -18.66 1.44 -6.25
C PHE A 71 -19.03 2.07 -4.91
N THR A 72 -18.36 1.68 -3.83
CA THR A 72 -18.53 2.27 -2.51
C THR A 72 -17.24 2.98 -2.14
N LYS A 73 -17.34 4.26 -1.78
CA LYS A 73 -16.22 5.06 -1.27
C LYS A 73 -16.58 5.56 0.13
N PRO A 74 -16.07 4.94 1.21
CA PRO A 74 -16.24 5.44 2.58
C PRO A 74 -15.99 6.93 2.72
N GLY A 75 -16.88 7.63 3.43
CA GLY A 75 -16.85 9.09 3.54
C GLY A 75 -17.37 9.84 2.32
N PHE A 76 -17.87 9.14 1.29
CA PHE A 76 -18.46 9.74 0.10
C PHE A 76 -19.80 9.09 -0.26
N LYS A 77 -20.72 9.90 -0.80
CA LYS A 77 -22.02 9.49 -1.32
C LYS A 77 -21.89 9.39 -2.82
N PHE A 78 -22.29 8.26 -3.38
CA PHE A 78 -22.40 8.11 -4.82
C PHE A 78 -23.50 9.05 -5.34
N VAL A 79 -23.15 9.93 -6.28
CA VAL A 79 -24.05 10.95 -6.85
C VAL A 79 -24.68 10.45 -8.14
N GLY A 80 -23.93 9.68 -8.92
CA GLY A 80 -24.39 9.09 -10.17
C GLY A 80 -23.27 8.83 -11.17
N TYR A 81 -23.70 8.35 -12.33
CA TYR A 81 -22.87 8.12 -13.51
C TYR A 81 -22.99 9.31 -14.46
N PHE A 82 -21.90 9.64 -15.15
CA PHE A 82 -21.79 10.77 -16.07
C PHE A 82 -21.10 10.33 -17.36
N ILE A 83 -21.35 11.00 -18.48
CA ILE A 83 -20.73 10.69 -19.79
C ILE A 83 -19.61 11.67 -20.17
N ASP A 84 -19.24 12.55 -19.25
CA ASP A 84 -18.21 13.56 -19.39
C ASP A 84 -17.35 13.64 -18.11
N LYS A 85 -16.09 14.06 -18.26
CA LYS A 85 -15.13 14.14 -17.15
C LYS A 85 -15.45 15.28 -16.18
N GLU A 86 -16.19 16.27 -16.67
CA GLU A 86 -16.58 17.49 -15.96
C GLU A 86 -17.84 17.29 -15.11
N TYR A 87 -18.46 16.11 -15.17
CA TYR A 87 -19.66 15.73 -14.43
C TYR A 87 -20.88 16.65 -14.69
N THR A 88 -21.03 17.11 -15.92
CA THR A 88 -22.13 18.00 -16.35
C THR A 88 -23.28 17.24 -17.01
N LYS A 89 -23.01 16.09 -17.65
CA LYS A 89 -23.99 15.27 -18.36
C LYS A 89 -24.21 13.96 -17.61
N LYS A 90 -25.22 13.96 -16.73
CA LYS A 90 -25.63 12.76 -15.99
C LYS A 90 -26.13 11.69 -16.97
N LEU A 91 -25.59 10.49 -16.84
CA LEU A 91 -26.00 9.33 -17.61
C LEU A 91 -27.39 8.87 -17.16
N ASN A 92 -28.29 8.67 -18.13
CA ASN A 92 -29.54 7.97 -17.89
C ASN A 92 -29.27 6.46 -17.87
N ILE A 93 -29.61 5.76 -16.79
CA ILE A 93 -29.41 4.31 -16.64
C ILE A 93 -30.21 3.50 -17.67
N ASP A 94 -31.32 4.06 -18.19
CA ASP A 94 -32.07 3.44 -19.29
C ASP A 94 -31.46 3.71 -20.68
N HIS A 95 -30.26 4.30 -20.74
CA HIS A 95 -29.55 4.48 -22.00
C HIS A 95 -29.25 3.14 -22.66
N VAL A 96 -29.61 3.06 -23.94
CA VAL A 96 -29.45 1.89 -24.79
C VAL A 96 -28.11 2.00 -25.50
N ILE A 97 -27.31 0.94 -25.43
CA ILE A 97 -25.98 0.92 -26.04
C ILE A 97 -26.10 0.84 -27.56
N ASP A 98 -25.59 1.86 -28.25
CA ASP A 98 -25.47 1.92 -29.71
C ASP A 98 -24.05 2.27 -30.19
N SER A 99 -23.15 2.64 -29.27
CA SER A 99 -21.71 2.85 -29.49
C SER A 99 -20.89 2.46 -28.26
N ASN A 100 -19.55 2.59 -28.33
CA ASN A 100 -18.72 2.57 -27.13
C ASN A 100 -19.10 3.74 -26.21
N VAL A 101 -19.05 3.54 -24.89
CA VAL A 101 -19.46 4.55 -23.90
C VAL A 101 -18.42 4.61 -22.78
N ASP A 102 -17.95 5.82 -22.48
CA ASP A 102 -17.14 6.11 -21.31
C ASP A 102 -18.04 6.70 -20.20
N ILE A 103 -18.03 6.07 -19.02
CA ILE A 103 -18.87 6.39 -17.88
C ILE A 103 -18.00 6.85 -16.72
N PHE A 104 -18.17 8.09 -16.27
CA PHE A 104 -17.46 8.70 -15.16
C PHE A 104 -18.31 8.63 -13.89
N LEU A 105 -17.76 8.07 -12.82
CA LEU A 105 -18.44 7.96 -11.53
C LEU A 105 -18.19 9.21 -10.70
N LYS A 106 -19.27 9.84 -10.23
CA LYS A 106 -19.19 10.99 -9.33
C LYS A 106 -19.53 10.59 -7.90
N PHE A 107 -18.64 10.96 -7.00
CA PHE A 107 -18.81 10.84 -5.56
C PHE A 107 -18.71 12.24 -4.94
N GLU A 108 -19.61 12.55 -4.01
CA GLU A 108 -19.55 13.77 -3.21
C GLU A 108 -19.19 13.41 -1.78
N LEU A 109 -18.48 14.29 -1.09
CA LEU A 109 -18.19 14.13 0.33
C LEU A 109 -19.49 13.88 1.09
N ASN A 110 -19.53 12.73 1.74
CA ASN A 110 -20.58 12.39 2.67
C ASN A 110 -19.90 12.33 4.01
N ILE A 111 -19.97 13.44 4.73
CA ILE A 111 -19.52 13.56 6.11
C ILE A 111 -20.52 12.79 7.01
N GLN A 112 -20.80 11.52 6.66
CA GLN A 112 -21.37 10.58 7.60
C GLN A 112 -20.26 10.29 8.59
N LYS A 113 -20.49 10.68 9.85
CA LYS A 113 -19.63 10.33 10.97
C LYS A 113 -19.34 8.83 10.91
N VAL A 114 -18.09 8.49 10.65
CA VAL A 114 -17.63 7.12 10.81
C VAL A 114 -17.67 6.83 12.30
N ASN A 115 -18.35 5.76 12.70
CA ASN A 115 -18.32 5.31 14.09
C ASN A 115 -16.98 4.62 14.32
N PHE A 116 -15.96 5.40 14.70
CA PHE A 116 -14.73 4.86 15.28
C PHE A 116 -14.97 4.46 16.73
N ILE A 117 -14.56 3.24 17.06
CA ILE A 117 -14.34 2.87 18.46
C ILE A 117 -12.86 3.12 18.72
N GLU A 118 -12.54 4.31 19.25
CA GLU A 118 -11.18 4.67 19.66
C GLU A 118 -10.86 3.99 21.00
N LYS A 119 -9.70 3.33 21.06
CA LYS A 119 -9.16 2.71 22.27
C LYS A 119 -7.69 3.05 22.41
N SER A 120 -7.27 3.26 23.65
CA SER A 120 -5.87 3.46 23.99
C SER A 120 -5.20 2.13 24.29
N TYR A 121 -3.98 1.97 23.81
CA TYR A 121 -3.15 0.78 23.94
C TYR A 121 -1.75 1.18 24.40
N ASN A 122 -1.07 0.31 25.13
CA ASN A 122 0.32 0.53 25.49
C ASN A 122 1.23 0.24 24.29
N LEU A 123 2.23 1.09 24.11
CA LEU A 123 3.38 0.82 23.26
C LEU A 123 4.40 0.02 24.06
N HIS A 124 4.88 -1.08 23.50
CA HIS A 124 5.85 -1.95 24.14
C HIS A 124 7.00 -2.24 23.18
N SER A 125 8.15 -1.64 23.45
CA SER A 125 9.35 -1.88 22.65
C SER A 125 10.09 -3.10 23.16
N LEU A 126 10.32 -4.08 22.28
CA LEU A 126 11.24 -5.19 22.51
C LEU A 126 12.71 -4.76 22.36
N PRO A 127 13.10 -3.97 21.34
CA PRO A 127 14.40 -3.30 21.32
C PRO A 127 14.44 -2.08 22.24
N VAL A 128 15.64 -1.62 22.59
CA VAL A 128 15.83 -0.41 23.41
C VAL A 128 15.62 0.83 22.53
N ILE A 129 14.41 1.40 22.59
CA ILE A 129 14.04 2.63 21.88
C ILE A 129 13.47 3.62 22.89
N ASN A 130 13.94 4.87 22.81
CA ASN A 130 13.39 5.97 23.59
C ASN A 130 12.10 6.45 22.97
N LEU A 131 10.97 6.14 23.59
CA LEU A 131 9.65 6.57 23.13
C LEU A 131 9.27 7.89 23.78
N THR A 132 8.85 8.84 22.96
CA THR A 132 8.27 10.10 23.42
C THR A 132 6.91 9.86 24.10
N ASN A 133 6.15 8.87 23.62
CA ASN A 133 4.87 8.46 24.18
C ASN A 133 4.80 6.94 24.36
N ASN A 134 4.33 6.48 25.52
CA ASN A 134 4.19 5.05 25.82
C ASN A 134 2.79 4.50 25.51
N THR A 135 1.91 5.31 24.93
CA THR A 135 0.54 4.92 24.59
C THR A 135 0.20 5.35 23.17
N VAL A 136 -0.68 4.58 22.54
CA VAL A 136 -1.18 4.81 21.19
C VAL A 136 -2.68 4.57 21.14
N LYS A 137 -3.39 5.44 20.45
CA LYS A 137 -4.81 5.34 20.19
C LYS A 137 -5.04 4.74 18.82
N LEU A 138 -5.72 3.60 18.77
CA LEU A 138 -6.20 2.99 17.55
C LEU A 138 -7.73 3.11 17.49
N SER A 139 -8.24 3.33 16.30
CA SER A 139 -9.66 3.45 16.00
C SER A 139 -10.12 2.26 15.17
N GLU A 140 -11.04 1.46 15.70
CA GLU A 140 -11.59 0.33 14.94
C GLU A 140 -12.71 0.79 14.01
N HIS A 141 -12.62 0.42 12.74
CA HIS A 141 -13.68 0.57 11.75
C HIS A 141 -13.75 -0.67 10.86
N ASN A 142 -14.94 -1.28 10.73
CA ASN A 142 -15.13 -2.54 10.00
C ASN A 142 -14.13 -3.64 10.38
N ASN A 143 -13.82 -3.76 11.68
CA ASN A 143 -12.83 -4.70 12.24
C ASN A 143 -11.38 -4.49 11.77
N ILE A 144 -11.07 -3.33 11.20
CA ILE A 144 -9.73 -2.90 10.80
C ILE A 144 -9.28 -1.80 11.75
N GLN A 145 -8.02 -1.85 12.17
CA GLN A 145 -7.44 -0.83 13.04
C GLN A 145 -6.89 0.31 12.21
N TYR A 146 -7.39 1.51 12.49
CA TYR A 146 -6.94 2.78 11.94
C TYR A 146 -6.16 3.55 13.00
N ILE A 147 -5.28 4.42 12.55
CA ILE A 147 -4.53 5.34 13.41
C ILE A 147 -4.49 6.72 12.76
N ASP A 148 -4.56 7.74 13.61
CA ASP A 148 -4.30 9.13 13.23
C ASP A 148 -2.87 9.26 12.69
N LEU A 149 -2.73 9.83 11.49
CA LEU A 149 -1.47 9.94 10.77
C LEU A 149 -0.43 10.78 11.52
N GLU A 150 -0.83 11.83 12.23
CA GLU A 150 0.11 12.63 13.05
C GLU A 150 0.67 11.82 14.22
N GLN A 151 -0.20 11.07 14.89
CA GLN A 151 0.20 10.19 15.98
C GLN A 151 1.14 9.07 15.47
N PHE A 152 0.81 8.46 14.33
CA PHE A 152 1.70 7.46 13.73
C PHE A 152 3.06 8.08 13.38
N LEU A 153 3.09 9.28 12.80
CA LEU A 153 4.33 9.97 12.49
C LEU A 153 5.16 10.27 13.74
N SER A 154 4.53 10.62 14.86
CA SER A 154 5.23 10.78 16.15
C SER A 154 5.93 9.49 16.57
N ILE A 155 5.25 8.35 16.49
CA ILE A 155 5.84 7.04 16.83
C ILE A 155 6.95 6.68 15.83
N ALA A 156 6.71 6.92 14.54
CA ALA A 156 7.70 6.66 13.50
C ALA A 156 8.98 7.48 13.70
N LYS A 157 8.90 8.74 14.17
CA LYS A 157 10.09 9.54 14.49
C LYS A 157 10.94 8.89 15.58
N ASP A 158 10.32 8.37 16.64
CA ASP A 158 11.04 7.66 17.71
C ASP A 158 11.68 6.36 17.17
N VAL A 159 10.92 5.57 16.41
CA VAL A 159 11.40 4.28 15.85
C VAL A 159 12.51 4.46 14.81
N LEU A 160 12.42 5.51 13.99
CA LEU A 160 13.41 5.85 12.96
C LEU A 160 14.59 6.64 13.53
N ILE A 161 14.54 7.04 14.81
CA ILE A 161 15.54 7.85 15.49
C ILE A 161 15.77 9.18 14.71
N ILE A 162 14.67 9.82 14.33
CA ILE A 162 14.67 11.07 13.54
C ILE A 162 14.46 12.28 14.45
N ASN A 163 15.16 13.37 14.13
CA ASN A 163 15.30 14.57 14.96
C ASN A 163 16.09 14.34 16.26
N ASP A 164 16.72 13.17 16.39
CA ASP A 164 17.67 12.91 17.45
C ASP A 164 18.99 13.66 17.17
N LYS A 165 20.04 13.41 17.98
CA LYS A 165 21.34 14.04 17.75
C LYS A 165 21.86 13.77 16.33
N PRO A 166 22.56 14.75 15.70
CA PRO A 166 23.15 14.52 14.39
C PRO A 166 24.10 13.32 14.42
N ILE A 167 24.11 12.55 13.35
CA ILE A 167 24.95 11.36 13.22
C ILE A 167 26.27 11.81 12.59
N ASP A 168 27.36 11.65 13.33
CA ASP A 168 28.70 11.96 12.82
C ASP A 168 29.20 10.80 11.92
N ASP A 169 30.18 11.10 11.06
CA ASP A 169 30.88 10.10 10.25
C ASP A 169 29.98 9.25 9.33
N VAL A 170 28.98 9.87 8.71
CA VAL A 170 28.16 9.19 7.69
C VAL A 170 28.83 9.25 6.32
N LEU A 171 29.05 8.10 5.69
CA LEU A 171 29.59 8.03 4.34
C LEU A 171 28.53 8.39 3.29
N TYR A 172 28.81 9.40 2.47
CA TYR A 172 27.96 9.80 1.35
C TYR A 172 28.81 10.21 0.13
N ASN A 173 28.59 9.56 -1.02
CA ASN A 173 29.37 9.80 -2.24
C ASN A 173 30.90 9.81 -2.01
N GLY A 174 31.40 8.87 -1.19
CA GLY A 174 32.84 8.71 -0.92
C GLY A 174 33.44 9.71 0.09
N LYS A 175 32.64 10.59 0.70
CA LYS A 175 33.08 11.54 1.73
C LYS A 175 32.29 11.35 3.04
N MET A 176 32.90 11.72 4.15
CA MET A 176 32.30 11.64 5.49
C MET A 176 31.60 12.95 5.84
N TYR A 177 30.38 12.87 6.34
CA TYR A 177 29.56 14.02 6.71
C TYR A 177 28.97 13.87 8.11
N LYS A 178 28.57 15.00 8.67
CA LYS A 178 27.63 15.04 9.78
C LYS A 178 26.20 15.12 9.24
N LEU A 179 25.40 14.10 9.51
CA LEU A 179 24.03 13.98 9.01
C LEU A 179 23.02 14.50 10.04
N ASN A 180 22.22 15.47 9.62
CA ASN A 180 21.03 15.93 10.35
C ASN A 180 19.78 15.47 9.59
N ARG A 181 18.86 14.80 10.30
CA ARG A 181 17.64 14.23 9.72
C ARG A 181 16.42 14.92 10.31
N GLN A 182 15.46 15.28 9.45
CA GLN A 182 14.20 15.87 9.85
C GLN A 182 13.03 15.23 9.13
N LEU A 183 11.92 15.07 9.85
CA LEU A 183 10.61 14.74 9.29
C LEU A 183 9.61 15.82 9.70
N ASN A 184 9.15 16.59 8.73
CA ASN A 184 8.18 17.65 8.93
C ASN A 184 6.82 17.21 8.37
N SER A 185 5.74 17.69 8.97
CA SER A 185 4.39 17.43 8.48
C SER A 185 3.59 18.71 8.36
N ASN A 186 2.70 18.75 7.39
CA ASN A 186 1.73 19.82 7.20
C ASN A 186 0.40 19.23 6.71
N TYR A 187 -0.71 19.74 7.22
CA TYR A 187 -2.05 19.35 6.80
C TYR A 187 -2.90 20.58 6.52
N ASP A 188 -3.37 20.73 5.27
CA ASP A 188 -4.22 21.84 4.85
C ASP A 188 -5.73 21.52 4.90
N GLY A 189 -6.10 20.39 5.52
CA GLY A 189 -7.47 19.86 5.55
C GLY A 189 -7.83 18.97 4.34
N LYS A 190 -6.98 18.87 3.32
CA LYS A 190 -7.20 18.04 2.13
C LYS A 190 -6.05 17.07 1.89
N ILE A 191 -4.82 17.59 1.94
CA ILE A 191 -3.58 16.87 1.67
C ILE A 191 -2.71 16.93 2.90
N PHE A 192 -2.44 15.76 3.49
CA PHE A 192 -1.43 15.63 4.52
C PHE A 192 -0.08 15.37 3.86
N THR A 193 0.92 16.19 4.10
CA THR A 193 2.27 16.05 3.54
C THR A 193 3.25 15.73 4.64
N ILE A 194 4.09 14.71 4.43
CA ILE A 194 5.28 14.44 5.24
C ILE A 194 6.49 14.72 4.35
N GLU A 195 7.37 15.61 4.79
CA GLU A 195 8.63 15.93 4.12
C GLU A 195 9.79 15.37 4.93
N SER A 196 10.66 14.59 4.27
CA SER A 196 11.94 14.14 4.81
C SER A 196 13.05 15.05 4.32
N ILE A 197 13.89 15.52 5.23
CA ILE A 197 15.02 16.40 4.93
C ILE A 197 16.27 15.82 5.57
N ASN A 198 17.24 15.42 4.75
CA ASN A 198 18.55 14.96 5.19
C ASN A 198 19.60 15.99 4.78
N LYS A 199 20.28 16.58 5.77
CA LYS A 199 21.33 17.58 5.59
C LYS A 199 22.69 17.00 5.98
N TYR A 200 23.57 16.85 4.99
CA TYR A 200 24.93 16.36 5.14
C TYR A 200 25.87 17.56 5.22
N ASP A 201 26.33 17.87 6.43
CA ASP A 201 27.28 18.94 6.70
C ASP A 201 28.72 18.40 6.58
N SER A 202 29.53 19.01 5.70
CA SER A 202 30.93 18.61 5.54
C SER A 202 31.74 18.99 6.78
N LYS A 203 32.81 18.22 7.05
CA LYS A 203 33.80 18.59 8.07
C LYS A 203 34.65 19.78 7.60
N ASP A 204 34.79 19.99 6.30
CA ASP A 204 35.42 21.19 5.75
C ASP A 204 34.42 22.34 5.74
N GLN A 205 34.69 23.38 6.52
CA GLN A 205 33.85 24.56 6.64
C GLN A 205 33.68 25.34 5.32
N ASN A 206 34.56 25.10 4.34
CA ASN A 206 34.47 25.73 3.02
C ASN A 206 33.58 24.95 2.04
N GLU A 207 33.21 23.72 2.36
CA GLU A 207 32.32 22.91 1.53
C GLU A 207 30.85 23.17 1.88
N LYS A 208 30.01 23.31 0.85
CA LYS A 208 28.57 23.48 1.04
C LYS A 208 27.92 22.18 1.50
N SER A 209 26.98 22.30 2.43
CA SER A 209 26.13 21.18 2.85
C SER A 209 25.30 20.65 1.67
N ILE A 210 25.12 19.33 1.64
CA ILE A 210 24.21 18.67 0.70
C ILE A 210 22.86 18.50 1.39
N ILE A 211 21.77 18.87 0.72
CA ILE A 211 20.41 18.76 1.24
C ILE A 211 19.61 17.87 0.31
N ASN A 212 19.19 16.71 0.82
CA ASN A 212 18.26 15.82 0.13
C ASN A 212 16.87 16.02 0.72
N LYS A 213 15.88 16.22 -0.15
CA LYS A 213 14.48 16.35 0.23
C LYS A 213 13.64 15.32 -0.51
N SER A 214 12.69 14.72 0.20
CA SER A 214 11.71 13.80 -0.36
C SER A 214 10.39 13.94 0.39
N TYR A 215 9.31 13.40 -0.15
CA TYR A 215 7.99 13.52 0.46
C TYR A 215 7.10 12.31 0.25
N ILE A 216 6.10 12.20 1.12
CA ILE A 216 4.88 11.43 0.92
C ILE A 216 3.67 12.31 1.21
N LYS A 217 2.67 12.27 0.32
CA LYS A 217 1.44 13.06 0.38
C LYS A 217 0.24 12.13 0.41
N PHE A 218 -0.72 12.44 1.28
CA PHE A 218 -1.96 11.70 1.46
C PHE A 218 -3.13 12.61 1.07
N ASP A 219 -3.66 12.40 -0.12
CA ASP A 219 -4.81 13.13 -0.66
C ASP A 219 -6.11 12.39 -0.30
N TYR A 220 -6.73 12.80 0.79
CA TYR A 220 -7.99 12.22 1.27
C TYR A 220 -9.12 12.34 0.24
N LEU A 221 -9.20 13.45 -0.50
CA LEU A 221 -10.31 13.68 -1.42
C LEU A 221 -10.24 12.72 -2.60
N ASN A 222 -9.05 12.52 -3.15
CA ASN A 222 -8.85 11.64 -4.29
C ASN A 222 -8.56 10.19 -3.87
N GLN A 223 -8.32 9.93 -2.58
CA GLN A 223 -7.89 8.63 -2.05
C GLN A 223 -6.55 8.18 -2.65
N ILE A 224 -5.66 9.14 -2.88
CA ILE A 224 -4.37 8.93 -3.54
C ILE A 224 -3.24 9.17 -2.53
N ILE A 225 -2.24 8.30 -2.54
CA ILE A 225 -0.96 8.51 -1.89
C ILE A 225 0.09 8.79 -2.97
N LYS A 226 0.79 9.91 -2.86
CA LYS A 226 1.90 10.29 -3.78
C LYS A 226 3.20 10.26 -3.01
N ILE A 227 4.19 9.57 -3.55
CA ILE A 227 5.53 9.43 -2.95
C ILE A 227 6.54 9.97 -3.95
N SER A 228 7.52 10.75 -3.51
CA SER A 228 8.55 11.34 -4.38
C SER A 228 9.57 10.32 -4.94
N GLY A 229 9.16 9.07 -5.13
CA GLY A 229 10.00 7.96 -5.56
C GLY A 229 10.74 7.28 -4.42
N PHE A 230 11.76 6.51 -4.80
CA PHE A 230 12.59 5.75 -3.86
C PHE A 230 13.36 6.64 -2.87
N ASP A 231 13.60 7.91 -3.22
CA ASP A 231 14.27 8.90 -2.36
C ASP A 231 13.56 9.12 -1.01
N PHE A 232 12.24 8.91 -0.94
CA PHE A 232 11.53 8.96 0.34
C PHE A 232 11.98 7.82 1.27
N PHE A 233 11.90 6.60 0.77
CA PHE A 233 12.28 5.38 1.48
C PHE A 233 13.75 5.39 1.89
N GLU A 234 14.64 5.85 1.01
CA GLU A 234 16.07 6.01 1.32
C GLU A 234 16.33 7.06 2.40
N ASN A 235 15.61 8.19 2.38
CA ASN A 235 15.87 9.25 3.37
C ASN A 235 15.40 8.86 4.79
N VAL A 236 14.40 7.99 4.91
CA VAL A 236 13.88 7.52 6.21
C VAL A 236 14.63 6.31 6.78
N LYS A 237 15.51 5.65 6.00
CA LYS A 237 16.37 4.56 6.51
C LYS A 237 17.34 5.05 7.60
N PRO A 238 17.57 4.26 8.67
CA PRO A 238 18.47 4.63 9.77
C PRO A 238 19.95 4.32 9.47
N TYR A 239 20.25 3.35 8.59
CA TYR A 239 21.62 2.87 8.33
C TYR A 239 22.19 3.40 7.03
N GLU A 240 23.53 3.40 6.99
CA GLU A 240 24.30 3.81 5.83
C GLU A 240 23.87 3.07 4.56
N LYS A 241 24.16 3.69 3.42
CA LYS A 241 24.08 3.05 2.11
C LYS A 241 25.13 1.93 2.05
N GLU A 242 24.87 0.78 2.66
CA GLU A 242 25.64 -0.44 2.40
C GLU A 242 25.45 -0.79 0.93
N GLY A 243 26.40 -0.31 0.13
CA GLY A 243 26.32 -0.36 -1.32
C GLY A 243 25.15 0.44 -1.86
N LYS A 244 25.44 1.66 -2.34
CA LYS A 244 24.91 1.89 -3.69
C LYS A 244 25.47 0.73 -4.53
N ILE A 245 24.62 -0.25 -4.87
CA ILE A 245 24.65 -0.68 -6.26
C ILE A 245 24.34 0.60 -7.01
N GLU A 246 25.39 1.33 -7.38
CA GLU A 246 25.25 2.45 -8.29
C GLU A 246 24.64 1.85 -9.53
N PHE A 247 23.36 2.12 -9.75
CA PHE A 247 22.77 1.89 -11.05
C PHE A 247 23.71 2.60 -12.01
N TYR A 248 24.30 1.82 -12.93
CA TYR A 248 25.40 2.19 -13.82
C TYR A 248 25.05 3.32 -14.81
N ASN A 249 23.97 4.08 -14.54
CA ASN A 249 23.54 5.20 -15.36
C ASN A 249 22.71 6.23 -14.55
N PRO A 250 23.36 7.10 -13.75
CA PRO A 250 22.69 8.17 -13.00
C PRO A 250 21.99 9.20 -13.92
N GLU A 251 22.34 9.26 -15.21
CA GLU A 251 21.71 10.17 -16.17
C GLU A 251 20.27 9.77 -16.56
N LYS A 252 19.77 8.61 -16.08
CA LYS A 252 18.40 8.13 -16.34
C LYS A 252 17.57 7.79 -15.10
N SER A 253 18.06 7.95 -13.87
CA SER A 253 17.27 7.67 -12.67
C SER A 253 16.39 8.86 -12.26
N ASN A 254 15.58 9.37 -13.19
CA ASN A 254 14.40 10.15 -12.81
C ASN A 254 13.38 9.13 -12.27
N PHE A 255 13.53 8.68 -11.03
CA PHE A 255 12.47 7.92 -10.38
C PHE A 255 11.24 8.81 -10.36
N SER A 256 10.24 8.43 -11.16
CA SER A 256 8.97 9.14 -11.23
C SER A 256 8.26 9.03 -9.88
N GLU A 257 7.49 10.06 -9.55
CA GLU A 257 6.55 10.03 -8.43
C GLU A 257 5.73 8.71 -8.48
N ILE A 258 5.70 8.00 -7.36
CA ILE A 258 4.88 6.79 -7.21
C ILE A 258 3.50 7.26 -6.75
N GLU A 259 2.47 6.90 -7.52
CA GLU A 259 1.08 7.23 -7.21
C GLU A 259 0.28 5.96 -6.91
N ILE A 260 -0.21 5.85 -5.67
CA ILE A 260 -1.03 4.74 -5.20
C ILE A 260 -2.47 5.24 -5.10
N ASP A 261 -3.36 4.73 -5.95
CA ASP A 261 -4.79 4.98 -5.84
C ASP A 261 -5.43 3.89 -4.97
N LEU A 262 -5.77 4.23 -3.72
CA LEU A 262 -6.31 3.29 -2.76
C LEU A 262 -7.70 2.75 -3.17
N SER A 263 -8.41 3.49 -4.03
CA SER A 263 -9.72 3.08 -4.56
C SER A 263 -9.62 1.78 -5.37
N ASN A 264 -8.50 1.55 -6.06
CA ASN A 264 -8.24 0.33 -6.81
C ASN A 264 -8.16 -0.91 -5.92
N TYR A 265 -7.89 -0.72 -4.62
CA TYR A 265 -7.74 -1.79 -3.64
C TYR A 265 -8.88 -1.77 -2.61
N ASN A 266 -9.89 -0.91 -2.73
CA ASN A 266 -10.95 -0.78 -1.71
C ASN A 266 -10.40 -0.55 -0.28
N ILE A 267 -9.30 0.19 -0.20
CA ILE A 267 -8.71 0.69 1.04
C ILE A 267 -9.03 2.18 1.13
N ASN A 268 -9.28 2.70 2.33
CA ASN A 268 -9.75 4.06 2.48
C ASN A 268 -8.92 4.84 3.50
N MET A 269 -8.66 6.10 3.18
CA MET A 269 -8.28 7.13 4.13
C MET A 269 -9.56 7.79 4.65
N ILE A 270 -9.61 8.02 5.94
CA ILE A 270 -10.79 8.56 6.62
C ILE A 270 -10.39 9.88 7.26
N GLU A 271 -11.03 10.97 6.86
CA GLU A 271 -10.95 12.23 7.58
C GLU A 271 -12.05 12.28 8.64
N GLN A 272 -11.69 12.61 9.87
CA GLN A 272 -12.64 12.85 10.95
C GLN A 272 -12.12 13.89 11.93
N LYS A 273 -12.90 14.97 12.12
CA LYS A 273 -12.62 16.05 13.09
C LYS A 273 -11.25 16.73 12.86
N GLY A 274 -10.88 16.96 11.61
CA GLY A 274 -9.63 17.59 11.22
C GLY A 274 -8.42 16.67 11.29
N LYS A 275 -8.62 15.36 11.40
CA LYS A 275 -7.56 14.35 11.51
C LYS A 275 -7.71 13.32 10.40
N LEU A 276 -6.58 12.90 9.84
CA LEU A 276 -6.53 11.90 8.79
C LEU A 276 -6.14 10.55 9.37
N TYR A 277 -6.99 9.55 9.15
CA TYR A 277 -6.82 8.19 9.63
C TYR A 277 -6.57 7.24 8.46
N LEU A 278 -5.59 6.34 8.63
CA LEU A 278 -5.30 5.26 7.69
C LEU A 278 -5.21 3.92 8.42
N PRO A 279 -5.37 2.78 7.72
CA PRO A 279 -5.10 1.49 8.30
C PRO A 279 -3.70 1.45 8.89
N PHE A 280 -3.60 1.03 10.15
CA PHE A 280 -2.34 0.99 10.91
C PHE A 280 -1.24 0.21 10.16
N VAL A 281 -1.58 -0.94 9.59
CA VAL A 281 -0.66 -1.78 8.82
C VAL A 281 -0.13 -1.09 7.55
N LEU A 282 -0.97 -0.26 6.91
CA LEU A 282 -0.58 0.47 5.70
C LEU A 282 0.47 1.55 6.03
N LEU A 283 0.27 2.29 7.12
CA LEU A 283 1.27 3.27 7.55
C LEU A 283 2.57 2.63 8.00
N ASN A 284 2.51 1.46 8.64
CA ASN A 284 3.70 0.66 8.94
C ASN A 284 4.48 0.32 7.66
N GLN A 285 3.81 -0.17 6.61
CA GLN A 285 4.47 -0.45 5.34
C GLN A 285 5.03 0.79 4.65
N LEU A 286 4.31 1.92 4.67
CA LEU A 286 4.69 3.14 3.95
C LEU A 286 5.83 3.92 4.61
N LEU A 287 5.89 3.94 5.94
CA LEU A 287 6.84 4.78 6.68
C LEU A 287 7.95 3.99 7.36
N LEU A 288 7.66 2.73 7.73
CA LEU A 288 8.61 1.85 8.40
C LEU A 288 8.99 0.63 7.57
N GLY A 289 8.43 0.41 6.37
CA GLY A 289 8.63 -0.83 5.60
C GLY A 289 10.10 -1.16 5.26
N GLU A 290 10.97 -0.15 5.26
CA GLU A 290 12.41 -0.27 5.03
C GLU A 290 13.25 -0.21 6.31
N ASN A 291 12.63 -0.10 7.48
CA ASN A 291 13.30 -0.09 8.77
C ASN A 291 13.35 -1.51 9.36
N GLU A 292 14.37 -1.83 10.13
CA GLU A 292 14.43 -3.12 10.84
C GLU A 292 13.39 -3.20 11.95
N ASN A 293 13.08 -2.07 12.58
CA ASN A 293 12.06 -1.92 13.61
C ASN A 293 10.69 -1.71 12.97
N GLN A 294 9.74 -2.53 13.42
CA GLN A 294 8.39 -2.62 12.86
C GLN A 294 7.35 -2.52 13.98
N LEU A 295 6.15 -2.06 13.63
CA LEU A 295 5.03 -1.98 14.57
C LEU A 295 4.05 -3.14 14.36
N TYR A 296 3.66 -3.80 15.45
CA TYR A 296 2.70 -4.90 15.44
C TYR A 296 1.63 -4.75 16.52
N PHE A 297 0.35 -4.74 16.12
CA PHE A 297 -0.76 -4.74 17.06
C PHE A 297 -1.32 -6.14 17.28
N ASN A 298 -1.23 -6.65 18.51
CA ASN A 298 -1.68 -8.01 18.83
C ASN A 298 -3.11 -8.08 19.42
N ASN A 299 -3.90 -7.01 19.30
CA ASN A 299 -5.21 -6.82 19.93
C ASN A 299 -5.19 -6.51 21.44
N ASP A 300 -4.03 -6.34 22.06
CA ASP A 300 -3.86 -5.89 23.46
C ASP A 300 -2.84 -4.75 23.58
N LYS A 301 -1.72 -4.86 22.88
CA LYS A 301 -0.65 -3.84 22.86
C LYS A 301 -0.15 -3.64 21.44
N VAL A 302 0.48 -2.49 21.23
CA VAL A 302 1.28 -2.25 20.02
C VAL A 302 2.74 -2.49 20.38
N TYR A 303 3.33 -3.48 19.72
CA TYR A 303 4.73 -3.85 19.89
C TYR A 303 5.59 -3.11 18.89
N ILE A 304 6.78 -2.69 19.32
CA ILE A 304 7.90 -2.43 18.43
C ILE A 304 8.83 -3.63 18.53
N PHE A 305 9.23 -4.17 17.39
CA PHE A 305 10.10 -5.35 17.32
C PHE A 305 11.06 -5.21 16.14
N GLU A 306 12.24 -5.83 16.24
CA GLU A 306 13.16 -5.94 15.10
C GLU A 306 12.77 -7.15 14.25
N PHE A 307 12.76 -6.98 12.93
CA PHE A 307 12.46 -8.06 11.97
C PHE A 307 13.31 -9.31 12.20
N THR A 308 14.61 -9.14 12.48
CA THR A 308 15.56 -10.22 12.76
C THR A 308 15.17 -11.04 14.00
N GLN A 309 14.59 -10.41 15.02
CA GLN A 309 14.11 -11.08 16.25
C GLN A 309 12.89 -11.99 16.00
N VAL A 310 12.22 -11.90 14.86
CA VAL A 310 11.13 -12.83 14.50
C VAL A 310 11.66 -13.97 13.64
N HIS A 311 12.83 -13.83 13.03
CA HIS A 311 13.40 -14.85 12.15
C HIS A 311 14.57 -15.62 12.77
N ASP A 312 15.07 -15.19 13.93
CA ASP A 312 16.03 -15.98 14.70
C ASP A 312 15.35 -17.21 15.35
N ASN A 313 15.84 -18.41 15.01
CA ASN A 313 15.35 -19.69 15.51
C ASN A 313 15.52 -19.85 17.04
N ASN A 314 16.44 -19.11 17.66
CA ASN A 314 16.67 -19.14 19.11
C ASN A 314 15.74 -18.18 19.87
N SER A 315 15.17 -17.18 19.19
CA SER A 315 14.41 -16.06 19.77
C SER A 315 12.90 -16.32 19.89
N ASN A 316 12.51 -17.50 20.39
CA ASN A 316 11.09 -17.85 20.50
C ASN A 316 10.29 -16.89 21.42
N GLU A 317 10.96 -16.14 22.30
CA GLU A 317 10.32 -15.17 23.21
C GLU A 317 9.67 -14.00 22.48
N THR A 318 10.29 -13.48 21.40
CA THR A 318 9.69 -12.40 20.60
C THR A 318 8.38 -12.88 19.97
N LYS A 319 8.38 -14.06 19.32
CA LYS A 319 7.16 -14.65 18.76
C LYS A 319 6.09 -14.89 19.83
N LYS A 320 6.48 -15.41 20.99
CA LYS A 320 5.56 -15.61 22.12
C LYS A 320 4.95 -14.29 22.60
N ALA A 321 5.75 -13.22 22.70
CA ALA A 321 5.29 -11.91 23.11
C ALA A 321 4.28 -11.32 22.11
N LEU A 322 4.61 -11.35 20.82
CA LEU A 322 3.73 -10.88 19.75
C LEU A 322 2.42 -11.68 19.73
N LEU A 323 2.49 -13.00 19.91
CA LEU A 323 1.32 -13.90 19.90
C LEU A 323 0.62 -14.02 21.27
N SER A 324 1.04 -13.27 22.30
CA SER A 324 0.56 -13.45 23.68
C SER A 324 -0.94 -13.25 23.85
N ASN A 325 -1.56 -12.39 23.04
CA ASN A 325 -3.00 -12.13 23.04
C ASN A 325 -3.73 -12.79 21.86
N THR A 326 -3.18 -13.88 21.30
CA THR A 326 -3.93 -14.66 20.29
C THR A 326 -5.15 -15.31 20.92
N LYS A 327 -6.31 -14.66 20.79
CA LYS A 327 -7.59 -15.25 21.14
C LYS A 327 -8.07 -16.13 19.98
N SER A 328 -8.58 -17.32 20.30
CA SER A 328 -9.26 -18.19 19.33
C SER A 328 -10.64 -17.61 18.99
N ARG A 329 -10.65 -16.49 18.25
CA ARG A 329 -11.85 -15.84 17.74
C ARG A 329 -11.82 -15.90 16.22
N PRO A 330 -12.96 -16.22 15.56
CA PRO A 330 -13.04 -16.22 14.11
C PRO A 330 -12.52 -14.91 13.52
N ILE A 331 -11.79 -15.00 12.41
CA ILE A 331 -11.43 -13.81 11.63
C ILE A 331 -12.71 -13.31 10.97
N SER A 332 -13.08 -12.05 11.25
CA SER A 332 -14.28 -11.46 10.65
C SER A 332 -14.17 -11.40 9.13
N LYS A 333 -15.29 -11.60 8.43
CA LYS A 333 -15.34 -11.47 6.96
C LYS A 333 -14.79 -10.13 6.45
N LYS A 334 -15.05 -9.03 7.16
CA LYS A 334 -14.54 -7.69 6.81
C LYS A 334 -13.01 -7.60 6.88
N LEU A 335 -12.40 -8.24 7.87
CA LEU A 335 -10.95 -8.33 7.97
C LEU A 335 -10.35 -9.19 6.85
N LYS A 336 -10.96 -10.34 6.51
CA LYS A 336 -10.53 -11.16 5.35
C LYS A 336 -10.62 -10.40 4.03
N GLU A 337 -11.71 -9.65 3.84
CA GLU A 337 -11.88 -8.75 2.67
C GLU A 337 -10.78 -7.70 2.61
N PHE A 338 -10.43 -7.08 3.75
CA PHE A 338 -9.33 -6.13 3.84
C PHE A 338 -7.97 -6.79 3.57
N GLU A 339 -7.69 -7.95 4.13
CA GLU A 339 -6.44 -8.69 3.92
C GLU A 339 -6.24 -9.07 2.45
N TYR A 340 -7.29 -9.57 1.77
CA TYR A 340 -7.27 -9.82 0.33
C TYR A 340 -6.90 -8.57 -0.47
N ASN A 341 -7.57 -7.46 -0.17
CA ASN A 341 -7.35 -6.18 -0.80
C ASN A 341 -5.95 -5.61 -0.53
N TYR A 342 -5.47 -5.76 0.69
CA TYR A 342 -4.14 -5.33 1.12
C TYR A 342 -3.03 -6.17 0.49
N LEU A 343 -3.22 -7.48 0.34
CA LEU A 343 -2.31 -8.34 -0.43
C LEU A 343 -2.22 -7.90 -1.90
N ASN A 344 -3.34 -7.52 -2.51
CA ASN A 344 -3.33 -6.97 -3.87
C ASN A 344 -2.50 -5.69 -3.96
N LEU A 345 -2.64 -4.77 -3.00
CA LEU A 345 -1.83 -3.56 -2.90
C LEU A 345 -0.35 -3.90 -2.76
N LEU A 346 0.00 -4.78 -1.82
CA LEU A 346 1.38 -5.19 -1.56
C LEU A 346 2.04 -5.77 -2.81
N LEU A 347 1.36 -6.71 -3.48
CA LEU A 347 1.87 -7.33 -4.69
C LEU A 347 2.01 -6.33 -5.85
N ASP A 348 1.06 -5.42 -6.00
CA ASP A 348 1.08 -4.50 -7.13
C ASP A 348 2.11 -3.37 -6.96
N VAL A 349 2.24 -2.83 -5.73
CA VAL A 349 3.05 -1.64 -5.45
C VAL A 349 4.45 -1.99 -4.95
N PHE A 350 4.57 -2.96 -4.04
CA PHE A 350 5.81 -3.20 -3.28
C PHE A 350 6.55 -4.46 -3.70
N TYR A 351 5.90 -5.41 -4.37
CA TYR A 351 6.52 -6.67 -4.73
C TYR A 351 7.25 -6.57 -6.09
N PRO A 352 8.60 -6.73 -6.13
CA PRO A 352 9.39 -6.42 -7.31
C PRO A 352 9.36 -7.52 -8.38
N ILE A 353 9.10 -8.78 -8.00
CA ILE A 353 9.23 -9.95 -8.89
C ILE A 353 7.93 -10.16 -9.67
N LYS A 354 7.66 -9.31 -10.68
CA LYS A 354 6.47 -9.47 -11.54
C LYS A 354 6.73 -10.55 -12.61
N PRO A 355 5.95 -11.64 -12.67
CA PRO A 355 6.06 -12.59 -13.78
C PRO A 355 5.69 -11.91 -15.10
N LYS A 356 6.50 -12.13 -16.15
CA LYS A 356 6.38 -11.46 -17.47
C LYS A 356 4.99 -11.59 -18.15
N SER A 357 4.13 -12.49 -17.69
CA SER A 357 2.85 -12.84 -18.33
C SER A 357 1.60 -12.70 -17.45
N LYS A 358 1.72 -12.26 -16.19
CA LYS A 358 0.55 -12.16 -15.27
C LYS A 358 0.55 -10.84 -14.51
N THR A 359 -0.62 -10.22 -14.42
CA THR A 359 -0.89 -9.19 -13.41
C THR A 359 -1.14 -9.87 -12.06
N PHE A 360 -0.72 -9.26 -10.96
CA PHE A 360 -0.96 -9.83 -9.64
C PHE A 360 -2.43 -9.92 -9.28
N ALA A 361 -3.28 -9.03 -9.81
CA ALA A 361 -4.72 -9.13 -9.65
C ALA A 361 -5.28 -10.48 -10.15
N LYS A 362 -4.83 -10.95 -11.33
CA LYS A 362 -5.27 -12.25 -11.88
C LYS A 362 -4.69 -13.43 -11.11
N PHE A 363 -3.45 -13.31 -10.63
CA PHE A 363 -2.82 -14.30 -9.77
C PHE A 363 -3.56 -14.43 -8.43
N LEU A 364 -3.85 -13.31 -7.76
CA LEU A 364 -4.52 -13.29 -6.47
C LEU A 364 -5.97 -13.80 -6.56
N GLU A 365 -6.68 -13.52 -7.65
CA GLU A 365 -8.07 -13.96 -7.84
C GLU A 365 -8.21 -15.50 -7.81
N THR A 366 -7.17 -16.28 -8.18
CA THR A 366 -7.22 -17.75 -8.08
C THR A 366 -7.28 -18.26 -6.64
N TYR A 367 -6.87 -17.44 -5.67
CA TYR A 367 -6.87 -17.78 -4.24
C TYR A 367 -8.06 -17.17 -3.48
N LYS A 368 -8.86 -16.32 -4.12
CA LYS A 368 -9.90 -15.52 -3.47
C LYS A 368 -10.92 -16.33 -2.69
N LEU A 369 -11.40 -17.44 -3.25
CA LEU A 369 -12.39 -18.29 -2.57
C LEU A 369 -11.85 -18.82 -1.24
N GLY A 370 -10.59 -19.28 -1.21
CA GLY A 370 -9.96 -19.77 0.01
C GLY A 370 -9.60 -18.64 0.99
N LEU A 371 -9.13 -17.49 0.48
CA LEU A 371 -8.82 -16.31 1.31
C LEU A 371 -10.06 -15.68 1.95
N LEU A 372 -11.24 -15.82 1.34
CA LEU A 372 -12.50 -15.30 1.89
C LEU A 372 -13.36 -16.38 2.55
N ASP A 373 -12.84 -17.59 2.71
CA ASP A 373 -13.55 -18.72 3.30
C ASP A 373 -13.89 -18.46 4.77
N ASP A 374 -15.10 -18.83 5.21
CA ASP A 374 -15.55 -18.66 6.60
C ASP A 374 -14.72 -19.51 7.57
N ASN A 375 -14.12 -20.61 7.10
CA ASN A 375 -13.18 -21.43 7.86
C ASN A 375 -11.79 -20.78 7.90
N ASP A 376 -11.40 -20.28 9.06
CA ASP A 376 -10.09 -19.66 9.28
C ASP A 376 -8.92 -20.57 8.88
N ARG A 377 -9.03 -21.89 9.07
CA ARG A 377 -7.97 -22.83 8.64
C ARG A 377 -7.79 -22.82 7.12
N MET A 378 -8.89 -22.72 6.38
CA MET A 378 -8.85 -22.66 4.92
C MET A 378 -8.23 -21.33 4.46
N HIS A 379 -8.63 -20.23 5.09
CA HIS A 379 -8.01 -18.92 4.89
C HIS A 379 -6.49 -18.96 5.08
N PHE A 380 -6.01 -19.47 6.22
CA PHE A 380 -4.57 -19.54 6.51
C PHE A 380 -3.81 -20.48 5.56
N ASN A 381 -4.36 -21.66 5.27
CA ASN A 381 -3.72 -22.59 4.34
C ASN A 381 -3.61 -21.98 2.95
N THR A 382 -4.67 -21.30 2.48
CA THR A 382 -4.68 -20.64 1.18
C THR A 382 -3.66 -19.51 1.12
N LEU A 383 -3.53 -18.70 2.18
CA LEU A 383 -2.49 -17.68 2.27
C LEU A 383 -1.08 -18.29 2.16
N ASN A 384 -0.80 -19.36 2.90
CA ASN A 384 0.50 -20.04 2.82
C ASN A 384 0.77 -20.64 1.44
N THR A 385 -0.24 -21.23 0.79
CA THR A 385 -0.13 -21.72 -0.59
C THR A 385 0.17 -20.57 -1.55
N LEU A 386 -0.54 -19.44 -1.44
CA LEU A 386 -0.28 -18.25 -2.25
C LEU A 386 1.18 -17.80 -2.12
N ILE A 387 1.67 -17.65 -0.88
CA ILE A 387 3.05 -17.20 -0.63
C ILE A 387 4.06 -18.19 -1.20
N LYS A 388 3.82 -19.50 -1.06
CA LYS A 388 4.66 -20.53 -1.69
C LYS A 388 4.65 -20.45 -3.21
N ASP A 389 3.50 -20.20 -3.81
CA ASP A 389 3.33 -20.15 -5.28
C ASP A 389 3.88 -18.85 -5.90
N LEU A 390 4.25 -17.85 -5.08
CA LEU A 390 5.08 -16.73 -5.53
C LEU A 390 6.51 -17.17 -5.89
N ASP A 391 6.93 -18.34 -5.42
CA ASP A 391 8.27 -18.92 -5.65
C ASP A 391 9.41 -17.98 -5.25
N ASP A 392 9.23 -17.27 -4.13
CA ASP A 392 10.20 -16.35 -3.57
C ASP A 392 10.57 -16.73 -2.14
N ILE A 393 11.83 -17.11 -1.94
CA ILE A 393 12.39 -17.52 -0.65
C ILE A 393 12.45 -16.38 0.37
N HIS A 394 12.33 -15.12 -0.08
CA HIS A 394 12.38 -13.94 0.77
C HIS A 394 11.00 -13.41 1.15
N THR A 395 9.92 -13.99 0.61
CA THR A 395 8.54 -13.62 0.97
C THR A 395 7.93 -14.63 1.92
N LYS A 396 7.56 -14.16 3.12
CA LYS A 396 7.07 -15.02 4.20
C LYS A 396 5.99 -14.31 5.01
N PRO A 397 5.00 -15.03 5.55
CA PRO A 397 4.18 -14.49 6.63
C PRO A 397 5.08 -14.23 7.85
N LEU A 398 4.91 -13.06 8.48
CA LEU A 398 5.75 -12.67 9.62
C LEU A 398 5.61 -13.63 10.81
N LEU A 399 4.37 -13.95 11.18
CA LEU A 399 4.05 -14.81 12.32
C LEU A 399 3.33 -16.06 11.83
N TRP A 400 3.71 -17.21 12.39
CA TRP A 400 3.08 -18.51 12.17
C TRP A 400 2.50 -19.06 13.47
#